data_AF-A0A4Y7RBR4-F1
#
_entry.id   AF-A0A4Y7RBR4-F1
#
_cell.length_a   1.000
_cell.length_b   1.000
_cell.length_c   1.000
_cell.angle_alpha   90.00
_cell.angle_beta   90.00
_cell.angle_gamma   90.00
#
_symmetry.space_group_name_H-M   'P 1'
#
loop_
_entity.id
_entity.type
_entity.pdbx_description
1 polymer ?
#
loop_
_entity_poly.entity_id
_entity_poly.type
_entity_poly.pdbx_seq_one_letter_code
_entity_poly.pdbx_strand_id
1 'polypeptide(L)'
;MILNCPVTQSIDGDKLTMIDVIPAAVDVPGEAEGMVFVREALLLLTPQEQRVVKATILDGFTELEASKELGISQPVVHRAKERALNKLRKVLCNK
;
A
#
# COMPACT_ATOMS: atom_id res chain seq x y z
N MET A 1 -9.15 24.06 0.52
CA MET A 1 -10.14 23.07 0.04
C MET A 1 -10.80 23.64 -1.19
N ILE A 2 -10.62 22.98 -2.34
CA ILE A 2 -11.21 23.42 -3.61
C ILE A 2 -12.65 22.90 -3.68
N LEU A 3 -13.56 23.81 -4.02
CA LEU A 3 -15.01 23.73 -3.94
C LEU A 3 -15.60 22.66 -4.86
N ASN A 4 -16.22 21.62 -4.31
CA ASN A 4 -17.11 20.71 -5.03
C ASN A 4 -18.56 21.16 -4.80
N CYS A 5 -18.97 22.26 -5.44
CA CYS A 5 -20.37 22.66 -5.48
C CYS A 5 -21.04 21.95 -6.67
N PRO A 6 -22.12 21.17 -6.47
CA PRO A 6 -22.89 20.66 -7.58
C PRO A 6 -23.60 21.84 -8.26
N VAL A 7 -23.48 21.92 -9.59
CA VAL A 7 -24.26 22.85 -10.41
C VAL A 7 -25.74 22.51 -10.23
N THR A 8 -26.49 23.36 -9.53
CA THR A 8 -27.96 23.34 -9.56
C THR A 8 -28.40 23.93 -10.90
N GLN A 9 -28.62 23.08 -11.90
CA GLN A 9 -29.43 23.44 -13.06
C GLN A 9 -30.88 23.48 -12.61
N SER A 10 -31.36 24.69 -12.31
CA SER A 10 -32.79 24.97 -12.32
C SER A 10 -33.27 24.89 -13.76
N ILE A 11 -33.88 23.78 -14.17
CA ILE A 11 -34.82 23.77 -15.28
C ILE A 11 -36.02 22.90 -14.95
N ASP A 12 -37.16 23.58 -15.02
CA ASP A 12 -38.47 23.04 -15.35
C ASP A 12 -38.39 21.99 -16.47
N GLY A 13 -39.23 20.95 -16.39
CA GLY A 13 -39.40 19.94 -17.43
C GLY A 13 -38.56 18.69 -17.28
N ASP A 14 -39.16 17.69 -16.63
CA ASP A 14 -38.81 16.27 -16.56
C ASP A 14 -38.08 15.72 -17.80
N LYS A 15 -36.75 15.71 -17.74
CA LYS A 15 -35.93 14.85 -18.60
C LYS A 15 -34.84 14.25 -17.74
N LEU A 16 -35.16 13.13 -17.10
CA LEU A 16 -34.21 12.22 -16.48
C LEU A 16 -33.10 11.90 -17.48
N THR A 17 -31.97 12.61 -17.39
CA THR A 17 -30.77 12.26 -18.11
C THR A 17 -30.16 11.06 -17.39
N MET A 18 -30.31 9.87 -17.97
CA MET A 18 -29.56 8.70 -17.51
C MET A 18 -28.07 9.02 -17.66
N ILE A 19 -27.39 9.18 -16.52
CA ILE A 19 -25.94 9.38 -16.48
C ILE A 19 -25.32 8.01 -16.77
N ASP A 20 -24.86 7.80 -18.00
CA ASP A 20 -24.04 6.65 -18.35
C ASP A 20 -22.64 6.85 -17.74
N VAL A 21 -22.43 6.30 -16.54
CA VAL A 21 -21.12 6.30 -15.89
C VAL A 21 -20.30 5.18 -16.51
N ILE A 22 -19.36 5.53 -17.38
CA ILE A 22 -18.32 4.60 -17.80
C ILE A 22 -17.41 4.37 -16.58
N PRO A 23 -17.35 3.16 -16.01
CA PRO A 23 -16.40 2.89 -14.94
C PRO A 23 -14.99 3.11 -15.49
N ALA A 24 -14.13 3.77 -14.70
CA ALA A 24 -12.72 3.79 -15.02
C ALA A 24 -12.25 2.35 -15.27
N ALA A 25 -11.44 2.13 -16.30
CA ALA A 25 -10.85 0.82 -16.55
C ALA A 25 -9.92 0.47 -15.38
N VAL A 26 -10.47 -0.17 -14.36
CA VAL A 26 -9.70 -0.74 -13.25
C VAL A 26 -9.23 -2.11 -13.72
N ASP A 27 -7.93 -2.29 -13.86
CA ASP A 27 -7.32 -3.59 -14.18
C ASP A 27 -7.34 -4.48 -12.93
N VAL A 28 -8.55 -4.91 -12.56
CA VAL A 28 -8.79 -5.77 -11.39
C VAL A 28 -7.96 -7.06 -11.43
N PRO A 29 -7.77 -7.73 -12.58
CA PRO A 29 -6.88 -8.89 -12.67
C PRO A 29 -5.42 -8.57 -12.35
N GLY A 30 -4.87 -7.49 -12.94
CA GLY A 30 -3.48 -7.07 -12.67
C GLY A 30 -3.23 -6.70 -11.22
N GLU A 31 -4.20 -6.06 -10.56
CA GLU A 31 -4.13 -5.76 -9.13
C GLU A 31 -4.11 -7.04 -8.28
N ALA A 32 -4.96 -8.02 -8.61
CA ALA A 32 -5.01 -9.30 -7.89
C ALA A 32 -3.69 -10.08 -8.00
N GLU A 33 -3.10 -10.13 -9.20
CA GLU A 33 -1.80 -10.76 -9.43
C GLU A 33 -0.68 -10.06 -8.64
N GLY A 34 -0.68 -8.72 -8.63
CA GLY A 34 0.24 -7.92 -7.84
C GLY A 34 0.16 -8.20 -6.34
N MET A 35 -1.05 -8.32 -5.79
CA MET A 35 -1.27 -8.63 -4.37
C MET A 35 -0.73 -10.02 -3.99
N VAL A 36 -0.95 -11.03 -4.84
CA VAL A 36 -0.42 -12.39 -4.61
C VAL A 36 1.11 -12.36 -4.59
N PHE A 37 1.73 -11.69 -5.56
CA PHE A 37 3.18 -11.59 -5.65
C PHE A 37 3.81 -10.88 -4.44
N VAL A 38 3.23 -9.76 -3.98
CA VAL A 38 3.72 -9.05 -2.78
C VAL A 38 3.62 -9.96 -1.55
N ARG A 39 2.52 -10.71 -1.41
CA ARG A 39 2.33 -11.63 -0.29
C ARG A 39 3.38 -12.74 -0.29
N GLU A 40 3.67 -13.35 -1.43
CA GLU A 40 4.71 -14.36 -1.56
C GLU A 40 6.10 -13.81 -1.22
N ALA A 41 6.42 -12.61 -1.70
CA ALA A 41 7.69 -11.96 -1.39
C ALA A 41 7.86 -11.70 0.12
N LEU A 42 6.79 -11.28 0.82
CA LEU A 42 6.81 -11.09 2.26
C LEU A 42 6.97 -12.41 3.03
N LEU A 43 6.46 -13.53 2.52
CA LEU A 43 6.62 -14.85 3.15
C LEU A 43 8.07 -15.36 3.14
N LEU A 44 8.94 -14.83 2.28
CA LEU A 44 10.37 -15.17 2.25
C LEU A 44 11.18 -14.47 3.36
N LEU A 45 10.58 -13.49 4.02
CA LEU A 45 11.18 -12.80 5.16
C LEU A 45 11.04 -13.65 6.43
N THR A 46 12.01 -13.53 7.33
CA THR A 46 11.89 -14.09 8.68
C THR A 46 10.78 -13.38 9.46
N PRO A 47 10.21 -13.99 10.51
CA PRO A 47 9.17 -13.34 11.31
C PRO A 47 9.61 -11.97 11.88
N GLN A 48 10.88 -11.84 12.25
CA GLN A 48 11.42 -10.56 12.73
C GLN A 48 11.52 -9.51 11.62
N GLU A 49 11.98 -9.90 10.43
CA GLU A 49 12.05 -9.02 9.26
C GLU A 49 10.64 -8.57 8.85
N GLN A 50 9.64 -9.47 8.84
CA GLN A 50 8.24 -9.12 8.56
C GLN A 50 7.70 -8.09 9.55
N ARG A 51 7.91 -8.29 10.85
CA ARG A 51 7.48 -7.31 11.88
C ARG A 51 8.13 -5.94 11.68
N VAL A 52 9.42 -5.91 11.37
CA VAL A 52 10.15 -4.66 11.11
C VAL A 52 9.67 -3.98 9.83
N VAL A 53 9.47 -4.72 8.74
CA VAL A 53 8.94 -4.16 7.48
C VAL A 53 7.53 -3.62 7.67
N LYS A 54 6.66 -4.36 8.37
CA LYS A 54 5.32 -3.88 8.70
C LYS A 54 5.39 -2.56 9.46
N ALA A 55 6.11 -2.52 10.57
CA ALA A 55 6.22 -1.31 11.40
C ALA A 55 6.81 -0.11 10.66
N THR A 56 7.88 -0.31 9.87
CA THR A 56 8.64 0.82 9.29
C THR A 56 8.19 1.24 7.89
N ILE A 57 7.67 0.31 7.08
CA ILE A 57 7.30 0.58 5.68
C ILE A 57 5.78 0.68 5.52
N LEU A 58 5.03 -0.22 6.16
CA LEU A 58 3.56 -0.25 6.01
C LEU A 58 2.87 0.70 7.00
N ASP A 59 3.30 0.68 8.27
CA ASP A 59 2.74 1.51 9.33
C ASP A 59 3.44 2.89 9.43
N GLY A 60 4.60 3.06 8.77
CA GLY A 60 5.30 4.35 8.63
C GLY A 60 6.14 4.80 9.83
N PHE A 61 6.41 3.92 10.81
CA PHE A 61 7.25 4.27 11.96
C PHE A 61 8.71 4.49 11.59
N THR A 62 9.36 5.45 12.27
CA THR A 62 10.82 5.55 12.25
C THR A 62 11.46 4.31 12.89
N GLU A 63 12.73 4.05 12.61
CA GLU A 63 13.43 2.90 13.23
C GLU A 63 13.48 3.01 14.76
N LEU A 64 13.53 4.24 15.29
CA LEU A 64 13.49 4.49 16.74
C LEU A 64 12.10 4.18 17.33
N GLU A 65 11.02 4.62 16.69
CA GLU A 65 9.66 4.29 17.14
C GLU A 65 9.39 2.80 17.03
N ALA A 66 9.76 2.17 15.91
CA ALA A 66 9.66 0.73 15.73
C ALA A 66 10.49 -0.05 16.76
N SER A 67 11.64 0.48 17.20
CA SER A 67 12.45 -0.14 18.25
C SER A 67 11.71 -0.21 19.60
N LYS A 68 10.98 0.86 19.94
CA LYS A 68 10.17 0.95 21.15
C LYS A 68 8.97 0.01 21.05
N GLU A 69 8.28 0.03 19.92
CA GLU A 69 7.10 -0.79 19.64
C GLU A 69 7.41 -2.29 19.66
N LEU A 70 8.54 -2.69 19.06
CA LEU A 70 8.90 -4.11 18.91
C LEU A 70 9.74 -4.65 20.09
N GLY A 71 10.10 -3.82 21.07
CA GLY A 71 10.91 -4.22 22.23
C GLY A 71 12.32 -4.70 21.86
N ILE A 72 12.90 -4.15 20.78
CA ILE A 72 14.25 -4.49 20.29
C ILE A 72 15.06 -3.22 20.07
N SER A 73 16.39 -3.30 20.06
CA SER A 73 17.21 -2.10 19.87
C SER A 73 17.14 -1.54 18.45
N GLN A 74 17.29 -0.22 18.30
CA GLN A 74 17.28 0.44 16.98
C GLN A 74 18.29 -0.16 15.99
N PRO A 75 19.55 -0.53 16.37
CA PRO A 75 20.46 -1.21 15.44
C PRO A 75 19.95 -2.59 14.97
N VAL A 76 19.17 -3.29 15.79
CA VAL A 76 18.55 -4.57 15.41
C VAL A 76 17.42 -4.34 14.41
N VAL A 77 16.61 -3.28 14.59
CA VAL A 77 15.60 -2.84 13.61
C VAL A 77 16.28 -2.52 12.28
N HIS A 78 17.33 -1.69 12.30
CA HIS A 78 18.08 -1.30 11.10
C HIS A 78 18.61 -2.53 10.32
N ARG A 79 19.30 -3.45 11.00
CA ARG A 79 19.82 -4.67 10.37
C ARG A 79 18.72 -5.56 9.81
N ALA A 80 17.61 -5.71 10.52
CA ALA A 80 16.48 -6.50 10.05
C ALA A 80 15.84 -5.86 8.81
N LYS A 81 15.66 -4.54 8.80
CA LYS A 81 15.14 -3.78 7.66
C LYS A 81 16.04 -3.93 6.43
N GLU A 82 17.35 -3.73 6.57
CA GLU A 82 18.30 -3.89 5.47
C GLU A 82 18.30 -5.31 4.88
N ARG A 83 18.27 -6.34 5.73
CA ARG A 83 18.17 -7.74 5.27
C ARG A 83 16.87 -7.99 4.52
N ALA A 84 15.76 -7.48 5.04
CA ALA A 84 14.46 -7.62 4.41
C ALA A 84 14.41 -6.95 3.03
N LEU A 85 14.85 -5.69 2.94
CA LEU A 85 14.87 -4.94 1.69
C LEU A 85 15.79 -5.60 0.65
N ASN A 86 16.94 -6.15 1.07
CA ASN A 86 17.83 -6.88 0.16
C ASN A 86 17.19 -8.17 -0.36
N LYS A 87 16.45 -8.91 0.47
CA LYS A 87 15.70 -10.10 0.02
C LYS A 87 14.59 -9.71 -0.95
N LEU A 88 13.79 -8.70 -0.61
CA LEU A 88 12.71 -8.22 -1.47
C LEU A 88 13.26 -7.73 -2.82
N ARG A 89 14.33 -6.94 -2.84
CA ARG A 89 14.98 -6.50 -4.08
C ARG A 89 15.39 -7.67 -4.98
N LYS A 90 15.94 -8.75 -4.42
CA LYS A 90 16.31 -9.94 -5.22
C LYS A 90 15.11 -10.62 -5.85
N VAL A 91 13.96 -10.63 -5.18
CA VAL A 91 12.74 -11.29 -5.68
C VAL A 91 12.02 -10.39 -6.68
N LEU A 92 12.00 -9.07 -6.44
CA LEU A 92 11.30 -8.09 -7.25
C LEU A 92 12.09 -7.67 -8.50
N CYS A 93 13.43 -7.63 -8.44
CA CYS A 93 14.30 -7.18 -9.53
C CYS A 93 14.96 -8.31 -10.34
N ASN A 94 14.78 -9.59 -9.98
CA ASN A 94 15.21 -10.73 -10.81
C ASN A 94 14.17 -11.11 -11.88
N LYS A 95 13.33 -10.16 -12.31
CA LYS A 95 12.43 -10.34 -13.45
C LYS A 95 12.90 -9.46 -14.60
#